data_AF-A0A7V9L9T6-F1
#
_entry.id   AF-A0A7V9L9T6-F1
#
_cell.length_a   1.000
_cell.length_b   1.000
_cell.length_c   1.000
_cell.angle_alpha   90.00
_cell.angle_beta   90.00
_cell.angle_gamma   90.00
#
_symmetry.space_group_name_H-M   'P 1'
#
loop_
_entity.id
_entity.type
_entity.pdbx_description
1 polymer ?
#
loop_
_entity_poly.entity_id
_entity_poly.type
_entity_poly.pdbx_seq_one_letter_code
_entity_poly.pdbx_strand_id
1 'polypeptide(L)' 'PWMHSYAVVVDHPYFGVTGEDGTFTIANLPAGAYTLEAWHPKLGTRTLDIKIGTGAKAIVPARISYKTE' A
#
# COMPACT_ATOMS: atom_id res chain seq x y z
N PRO A 1 10.88 23.07 8.71
CA PRO A 1 9.62 23.34 7.95
C PRO A 1 8.50 22.46 8.48
N TRP A 2 7.29 22.99 8.70
CA TRP A 2 6.17 22.29 9.35
C TRP A 2 5.04 21.92 8.40
N MET A 3 4.95 22.59 7.24
CA MET A 3 4.05 22.24 6.16
C MET A 3 4.78 21.38 5.13
N HIS A 4 4.28 20.16 4.93
CA HIS A 4 4.73 19.23 3.90
C HIS A 4 3.54 18.76 3.07
N SER A 5 3.74 18.60 1.77
CA SER A 5 2.82 17.93 0.86
C SER A 5 3.62 16.89 0.07
N TYR A 6 2.98 15.76 -0.24
CA TYR A 6 3.61 14.65 -0.94
C TYR A 6 2.78 14.29 -2.17
N ALA A 7 3.46 14.12 -3.30
CA ALA A 7 2.88 13.60 -4.53
C ALA A 7 3.69 12.38 -4.95
N VAL A 8 3.00 11.25 -5.15
CA VAL A 8 3.60 10.00 -5.62
C VAL A 8 3.01 9.71 -7.00
N VAL A 9 3.89 9.46 -7.97
CA VAL A 9 3.51 9.14 -9.35
C VAL A 9 3.82 7.66 -9.57
N VAL A 10 2.81 6.91 -9.98
CA VAL A 10 2.90 5.49 -10.34
C VAL A 10 2.44 5.31 -11.79
N ASP A 11 2.97 4.29 -12.46
CA ASP A 11 2.66 3.97 -13.86
C ASP A 11 1.36 3.17 -14.03
N HIS A 12 0.76 2.72 -12.92
CA HIS A 12 -0.46 1.92 -12.88
C HIS A 12 -1.58 2.60 -12.06
N PRO A 13 -2.86 2.26 -12.31
CA PRO A 13 -3.98 2.89 -11.62
C PRO A 13 -4.20 2.39 -10.17
N TYR A 14 -3.43 1.39 -9.72
CA TYR A 14 -3.64 0.72 -8.44
C TYR A 14 -2.89 1.38 -7.28
N PHE A 15 -3.52 2.32 -6.60
CA PHE A 15 -2.95 2.96 -5.42
C PHE A 15 -4.02 3.23 -4.35
N GLY A 16 -3.58 3.48 -3.13
CA GLY A 16 -4.44 3.87 -2.02
C GLY A 16 -3.66 4.63 -0.96
N VAL A 17 -4.32 5.56 -0.30
CA VAL A 17 -3.79 6.25 0.88
C VAL A 17 -4.35 5.55 2.11
N THR A 18 -3.48 5.19 3.05
CA THR A 18 -3.90 4.57 4.31
C THR A 18 -4.71 5.55 5.16
N GLY A 19 -5.79 5.07 5.76
CA GLY A 19 -6.53 5.78 6.79
C GLY A 19 -5.74 5.87 8.10
N GLU A 20 -6.35 6.53 9.09
CA GLU A 20 -5.76 6.74 10.41
C GLU A 20 -5.47 5.43 11.17
N ASP A 21 -6.23 4.37 10.88
CA ASP A 21 -6.08 3.03 11.44
C ASP A 21 -5.10 2.14 10.64
N GLY A 22 -4.45 2.69 9.61
CA GLY A 22 -3.54 1.96 8.72
C GLY A 22 -4.25 1.11 7.67
N THR A 23 -5.59 1.16 7.57
CA THR A 23 -6.33 0.42 6.54
C THR A 23 -6.28 1.14 5.20
N PHE A 24 -6.31 0.39 4.11
CA PHE A 24 -6.40 0.93 2.75
C PHE A 24 -7.22 -0.03 1.88
N THR A 25 -7.73 0.48 0.76
CA THR A 25 -8.48 -0.32 -0.21
C THR A 25 -7.95 -0.02 -1.61
N ILE A 26 -7.59 -1.07 -2.35
CA ILE A 26 -7.30 -1.02 -3.78
C ILE A 26 -8.42 -1.77 -4.49
N ALA A 27 -9.22 -1.07 -5.28
CA ALA A 27 -10.34 -1.64 -6.00
C ALA A 27 -9.93 -2.21 -7.36
N ASN A 28 -10.73 -3.16 -7.88
CA ASN A 28 -10.60 -3.71 -9.23
C ASN A 28 -9.24 -4.33 -9.53
N LEU A 29 -8.57 -4.90 -8.52
CA LEU A 29 -7.33 -5.64 -8.71
C LEU A 29 -7.67 -7.06 -9.24
N PRO A 30 -7.18 -7.45 -10.42
CA PRO A 30 -7.39 -8.81 -10.93
C PRO A 30 -6.77 -9.87 -10.01
N ALA A 31 -7.16 -11.13 -10.18
CA ALA A 31 -6.49 -12.23 -9.49
C ALA A 31 -5.06 -12.38 -10.03
N GLY A 32 -4.08 -12.53 -9.13
CA GLY A 32 -2.67 -12.52 -9.51
C GLY A 32 -1.71 -12.44 -8.34
N ALA A 33 -0.42 -12.51 -8.64
CA ALA A 33 0.65 -12.22 -7.70
C ALA A 33 1.12 -10.77 -7.93
N TYR A 34 1.23 -10.01 -6.86
CA TYR A 34 1.59 -8.59 -6.89
C TYR A 34 2.63 -8.29 -5.83
N THR A 35 3.47 -7.28 -6.09
CA THR A 35 4.30 -6.66 -5.07
C THR A 35 3.60 -5.39 -4.59
N LEU A 36 3.16 -5.40 -3.34
CA LEU A 36 2.59 -4.24 -2.67
C LEU A 36 3.72 -3.36 -2.17
N GLU A 37 3.73 -2.10 -2.60
CA GLU A 37 4.65 -1.08 -2.11
C GLU A 37 3.95 -0.14 -1.13
N ALA A 38 4.52 0.07 0.05
CA ALA A 38 4.12 1.14 0.97
C ALA A 38 5.27 2.11 1.16
N TRP A 39 4.98 3.39 0.95
CA TRP A 39 5.94 4.48 1.06
C TRP A 39 5.57 5.40 2.22
N HIS A 40 6.58 5.79 3.01
CA HIS A 40 6.45 6.80 4.05
C HIS A 40 7.61 7.79 3.96
N PRO A 41 7.38 9.12 4.04
CA PRO A 41 8.40 10.14 3.76
C PRO A 41 9.63 10.06 4.68
N LYS A 42 9.45 9.68 5.94
CA LYS A 42 10.56 9.52 6.91
C LYS A 42 11.12 8.09 6.96
N LEU A 43 10.29 7.09 6.66
CA LEU A 43 10.59 5.69 6.97
C LEU A 43 10.96 4.88 5.72
N GLY A 44 10.89 5.52 4.55
CA GLY A 44 11.22 4.95 3.26
C GLY A 44 10.14 4.01 2.74
N THR A 45 10.56 3.20 1.77
CA THR A 45 9.71 2.23 1.08
C THR A 45 9.82 0.84 1.70
N ARG A 46 8.69 0.13 1.74
CA ARG A 46 8.59 -1.28 2.10
C ARG A 46 7.79 -2.03 1.04
N THR A 47 8.24 -3.23 0.72
CA THR A 47 7.59 -4.10 -0.27
C THR A 47 7.11 -5.39 0.38
N LEU A 48 5.98 -5.91 -0.08
CA LEU A 48 5.41 -7.18 0.35
C LEU A 48 4.84 -7.92 -0.86
N ASP A 49 5.20 -9.19 -1.02
CA ASP A 49 4.58 -10.03 -2.03
C ASP A 49 3.23 -10.54 -1.53
N ILE A 50 2.18 -10.28 -2.31
CA ILE A 50 0.80 -10.69 -2.02
C ILE A 50 0.22 -11.50 -3.18
N LYS A 51 -0.65 -12.44 -2.84
CA LYS A 51 -1.43 -13.20 -3.82
C LYS A 51 -2.91 -12.88 -3.64
N ILE A 52 -3.53 -12.42 -4.71
CA ILE A 52 -4.96 -12.15 -4.78
C ILE A 52 -5.64 -13.32 -5.47
N GLY A 53 -6.51 -14.02 -4.73
CA GLY A 53 -7.33 -15.09 -5.26
C GLY A 53 -8.53 -14.57 -6.07
N THR A 54 -9.23 -15.48 -6.74
CA THR A 54 -10.48 -15.17 -7.44
C THR A 54 -11.62 -14.99 -6.44
N GLY A 55 -12.24 -13.80 -6.40
CA GLY A 55 -13.37 -13.51 -5.50
C GLY A 55 -13.75 -12.03 -5.40
N ALA A 56 -14.96 -11.74 -4.94
CA ALA A 56 -15.54 -10.38 -4.95
C ALA A 56 -14.87 -9.39 -3.97
N LYS A 57 -14.24 -9.89 -2.89
CA LYS A 57 -13.45 -9.11 -1.93
C LYS A 57 -12.40 -10.01 -1.28
N ALA A 58 -11.12 -9.67 -1.43
CA ALA A 58 -10.03 -10.30 -0.70
C ALA A 58 -9.55 -9.35 0.41
N ILE A 59 -9.71 -9.73 1.67
CA ILE A 59 -9.04 -9.06 2.79
C ILE A 59 -7.73 -9.82 3.02
N VAL A 60 -6.64 -9.28 2.50
CA VAL A 60 -5.31 -9.89 2.66
C VAL A 60 -4.61 -9.21 3.83
N PRO A 61 -4.23 -9.95 4.90
CA PRO A 61 -3.46 -9.36 5.98
C PRO A 61 -2.06 -8.98 5.48
N ALA A 62 -1.84 -7.70 5.26
CA ALA A 62 -0.53 -7.13 4.97
C ALA A 62 0.04 -6.53 6.26
N ARG A 63 1.23 -6.99 6.68
CA ARG A 63 1.95 -6.41 7.81
C ARG A 63 3.17 -5.67 7.30
N ILE A 64 3.11 -4.34 7.40
CA ILE A 64 4.21 -3.46 7.05
C ILE A 64 4.61 -2.77 8.34
N SER A 65 5.80 -3.11 8.85
CA SER A 65 6.36 -2.49 10.03
C SER A 65 7.54 -1.60 9.67
N TYR A 66 7.60 -0.45 10.31
CA TYR A 66 8.73 0.45 10.26
C TYR A 66 9.39 0.46 11.63
N LYS A 67 10.73 0.41 11.67
CA LYS A 67 11.47 0.66 12.90
C LYS A 67 11.69 2.17 12.98
N THR A 68 11.13 2.80 14.00
CA THR A 68 11.55 4.12 14.46
C THR A 68 12.60 3.89 15.54
N GLU A 69 13.79 4.49 15.40
CA GLU A 69 14.77 4.60 16.50
C GLU A 69 14.15 5.29 17.72
#